data_AF-A0A9P7DI71-F1
#
_entry.id   AF-A0A9P7DI71-F1
#
_cell.length_a   1.000
_cell.length_b   1.000
_cell.length_c   1.000
_cell.angle_alpha   90.00
_cell.angle_beta   90.00
_cell.angle_gamma   90.00
#
_symmetry.space_group_name_H-M   'P 1'
#
loop_
_entity.id
_entity.type
_entity.pdbx_description
1 polymer ?
#
loop_
_entity_poly.entity_id
_entity_poly.type
_entity_poly.pdbx_seq_one_letter_code
_entity_poly.pdbx_strand_id
1 'polypeptide(L)'
;WPSVFSGIELIVNRVTLGHRDAGGASSHYDLLASFGIGHNATFRIKDLEAELDYFPGTLVSILGKILEHSVGPWKIGERFVVAHFMKDKVHNRVGVSKPAF
;
A
#
# COMPACT_ATOMS: atom_id res chain seq x y z
N TRP A 1 -5.28 3.38 13.49
CA TRP A 1 -4.58 4.63 13.78
C TRP A 1 -5.24 5.76 12.98
N PRO A 2 -6.27 6.45 13.53
CA PRO A 2 -6.90 7.56 12.82
C PRO A 2 -6.02 8.81 12.95
N SER A 3 -5.12 9.00 11.98
CA SER A 3 -4.39 10.26 11.84
C SER A 3 -5.12 11.13 10.83
N VAL A 4 -5.37 12.41 11.16
CA VAL A 4 -5.92 13.39 10.20
C VAL A 4 -5.01 13.61 8.99
N PHE A 5 -3.77 13.13 9.05
CA PHE A 5 -2.77 13.22 7.97
C PHE A 5 -2.77 12.01 7.04
N SER A 6 -3.67 11.05 7.27
CA SER A 6 -3.75 9.83 6.49
C SER A 6 -4.82 9.87 5.41
N GLY A 7 -4.55 9.20 4.29
CA GLY A 7 -5.52 8.84 3.27
C GLY A 7 -5.89 7.36 3.37
N ILE A 8 -7.10 7.03 2.95
CA ILE A 8 -7.57 5.65 2.80
C ILE A 8 -8.06 5.49 1.38
N GLU A 9 -7.56 4.48 0.68
CA GLU A 9 -8.02 4.09 -0.66
C GLU A 9 -8.57 2.66 -0.64
N LEU A 10 -9.64 2.44 -1.40
CA LEU A 10 -10.17 1.12 -1.67
C LEU A 10 -9.80 0.71 -3.09
N ILE A 11 -9.03 -0.38 -3.22
CA ILE A 11 -8.58 -0.91 -4.51
C ILE A 11 -9.32 -2.23 -4.77
N VAL A 12 -10.23 -2.24 -5.74
CA VAL A 12 -11.08 -3.42 -6.05
C VAL A 12 -10.69 -4.00 -7.41
N ASN A 13 -10.36 -5.29 -7.44
CA ASN A 13 -10.05 -6.08 -8.64
C ASN A 13 -9.07 -5.41 -9.62
N ARG A 14 -8.19 -4.56 -9.07
CA ARG A 14 -7.21 -3.81 -9.85
C ARG A 14 -5.85 -4.50 -9.82
N VAL A 15 -5.28 -4.68 -11.01
CA VAL A 15 -3.84 -4.91 -11.17
C VAL A 15 -3.11 -3.60 -10.85
N THR A 16 -2.05 -3.69 -10.07
CA THR A 16 -1.18 -2.55 -9.75
C THR A 16 0.17 -2.81 -10.39
N LEU A 17 0.51 -2.03 -11.41
CA LEU A 17 1.82 -2.10 -12.06
C LEU A 17 2.93 -1.68 -11.10
N GLY A 18 4.18 -2.03 -11.43
CA GLY A 18 5.37 -1.64 -10.67
C GLY A 18 5.45 -0.13 -10.51
N HIS A 19 5.48 0.34 -9.26
CA HIS A 19 5.58 1.76 -8.94
C HIS A 19 6.16 1.97 -7.54
N ARG A 20 6.55 3.23 -7.27
CA ARG A 20 6.81 3.76 -5.94
C ARG A 20 5.77 4.83 -5.63
N ASP A 21 5.31 4.89 -4.40
CA ASP A 21 4.30 5.84 -4.00
C ASP A 21 4.81 7.27 -3.98
N ALA A 22 3.94 8.19 -4.39
CA ALA A 22 4.20 9.62 -4.41
C ALA A 22 3.50 10.35 -3.24
N GLY A 23 4.12 11.44 -2.80
CA GLY A 23 3.47 12.41 -1.91
C GLY A 23 3.43 12.08 -0.43
N GLY A 24 4.13 11.05 0.04
CA GLY A 24 4.46 10.81 1.46
C GLY A 24 5.94 11.00 1.76
N ALA A 25 6.36 10.96 3.03
CA ALA A 25 7.76 10.93 3.43
C ALA A 25 8.38 9.54 3.20
N SER A 26 9.71 9.46 3.10
CA SER A 26 10.44 8.19 2.96
C SER A 26 10.32 7.28 4.18
N SER A 27 10.00 7.84 5.35
CA SER A 27 9.80 7.12 6.60
C SER A 27 8.36 6.65 6.82
N HIS A 28 7.41 7.07 5.99
CA HIS A 28 6.03 6.67 6.14
C HIS A 28 5.84 5.25 5.63
N TYR A 29 5.17 4.45 6.45
CA TYR A 29 4.65 3.15 6.05
C TYR A 29 3.25 3.31 5.49
N ASP A 30 2.99 2.54 4.44
CA ASP A 30 1.69 2.29 3.88
C ASP A 30 1.23 0.92 4.36
N LEU A 31 0.01 0.87 4.89
CA LEU A 31 -0.62 -0.34 5.41
C LEU A 31 -1.66 -0.83 4.43
N LEU A 32 -1.47 -2.05 3.91
CA LEU A 32 -2.32 -2.66 2.91
C LEU A 32 -2.98 -3.91 3.49
N ALA A 33 -4.30 -3.86 3.70
CA ALA A 33 -5.07 -5.02 4.13
C ALA A 33 -5.76 -5.65 2.94
N SER A 34 -5.37 -6.88 2.58
CA SER A 34 -5.98 -7.63 1.49
C SER A 34 -7.18 -8.44 1.96
N PHE A 35 -8.26 -8.33 1.22
CA PHE A 35 -9.51 -9.03 1.46
C PHE A 35 -10.09 -9.52 0.13
N GLY A 36 -11.21 -10.24 0.22
CA GLY A 36 -11.89 -10.87 -0.90
C GLY A 36 -12.07 -12.35 -0.65
N ILE A 37 -12.51 -13.08 -1.68
CA ILE A 37 -12.75 -14.52 -1.61
C ILE A 37 -11.98 -15.18 -2.75
N GLY A 38 -11.22 -16.22 -2.40
CA GLY A 38 -10.62 -17.14 -3.36
C GLY A 38 -9.48 -16.58 -4.22
N HIS A 39 -9.06 -15.32 -4.05
CA HIS A 39 -7.96 -14.78 -4.85
C HIS A 39 -6.59 -15.32 -4.43
N ASN A 40 -5.73 -15.55 -5.41
CA ASN A 40 -4.37 -16.03 -5.24
C ASN A 40 -3.34 -15.01 -5.75
N ALA A 41 -3.47 -13.77 -5.29
CA ALA A 41 -2.60 -12.69 -5.76
C ALA A 41 -1.21 -12.81 -5.15
N THR A 42 -0.21 -12.29 -5.87
CA THR A 42 1.17 -12.19 -5.40
C THR A 42 1.53 -10.72 -5.26
N PHE A 43 2.11 -10.35 -4.12
CA PHE A 43 2.68 -9.03 -3.90
C PHE A 43 4.17 -9.10 -4.19
N ARG A 44 4.63 -8.36 -5.21
CA ARG A 44 6.04 -8.36 -5.60
C ARG A 44 6.72 -7.10 -5.10
N ILE A 45 7.90 -7.26 -4.50
CA ILE A 45 8.79 -6.17 -4.08
C ILE A 45 10.09 -6.32 -4.86
N LYS A 46 10.23 -5.55 -5.93
CA LYS A 46 11.31 -5.72 -6.91
C LYS A 46 12.69 -5.43 -6.31
N ASP A 47 12.79 -4.36 -5.51
CA ASP A 47 14.07 -3.95 -4.90
C ASP A 47 14.61 -4.98 -3.88
N LEU A 48 13.77 -5.92 -3.43
CA LEU A 48 14.13 -7.01 -2.53
C LEU A 48 14.14 -8.39 -3.22
N GLU A 49 13.89 -8.44 -4.53
CA GLU A 49 13.72 -9.68 -5.30
C GLU A 49 12.72 -10.67 -4.63
N ALA A 50 11.69 -10.12 -3.98
CA ALA A 50 10.76 -10.89 -3.17
C ALA A 50 9.38 -10.99 -3.81
N GLU A 51 8.80 -12.19 -3.77
CA GLU A 51 7.42 -12.47 -4.12
C GLU A 51 6.72 -13.08 -2.92
N LEU A 52 5.65 -12.42 -2.47
CA LEU A 52 4.91 -12.81 -1.28
C LEU A 52 3.51 -13.25 -1.66
N ASP A 53 3.07 -14.36 -1.08
CA ASP A 53 1.67 -14.77 -1.13
C ASP A 53 0.80 -13.68 -0.51
N TYR A 54 -0.14 -13.17 -1.31
CA TYR A 54 -0.98 -12.04 -0.93
C TYR A 54 -2.44 -12.46 -1.04
N PHE A 55 -2.84 -13.31 -0.10
CA PHE A 55 -4.17 -13.92 0.01
C PHE A 55 -5.14 -13.01 0.79
N PRO A 56 -6.45 -13.33 0.77
CA PRO A 56 -7.39 -12.73 1.71
C PRO A 56 -6.90 -12.88 3.15
N GLY A 57 -6.93 -11.78 3.91
CA GLY A 57 -6.45 -11.72 5.29
C GLY A 57 -4.99 -11.27 5.45
N THR A 58 -4.22 -11.15 4.36
CA THR A 58 -2.83 -10.68 4.46
C THR A 58 -2.77 -9.17 4.71
N LEU A 59 -1.98 -8.76 5.72
CA LEU A 59 -1.66 -7.38 6.02
C LEU A 59 -0.20 -7.10 5.65
N VAL A 60 0.06 -6.04 4.90
CA VAL A 60 1.41 -5.62 4.50
C VAL A 60 1.67 -4.22 5.02
N SER A 61 2.79 -4.02 5.70
CA SER A 61 3.33 -2.70 6.03
C SER A 61 4.56 -2.49 5.15
N ILE A 62 4.54 -1.49 4.26
CA ILE A 62 5.61 -1.25 3.29
C ILE A 62 6.02 0.22 3.26
N LEU A 63 7.31 0.47 3.01
CA LEU A 63 7.78 1.80 2.64
C LEU A 63 7.50 2.04 1.14
N GLY A 64 6.25 2.30 0.78
CA GLY A 64 5.79 2.35 -0.62
C GLY A 64 6.53 3.40 -1.46
N LYS A 65 7.02 4.47 -0.84
CA LYS A 65 7.87 5.48 -1.50
C LYS A 65 9.28 4.99 -1.84
N ILE A 66 9.81 4.04 -1.08
CA ILE A 66 11.19 3.54 -1.24
C ILE A 66 11.20 2.27 -2.10
N LEU A 67 10.30 1.34 -1.83
CA LEU A 67 10.29 0.02 -2.42
C LEU A 67 9.34 -0.05 -3.63
N GLU A 68 9.88 -0.32 -4.81
CA GLU A 68 9.08 -0.57 -6.02
C GLU A 68 8.26 -1.84 -5.83
N HIS A 69 6.93 -1.71 -5.89
CA HIS A 69 6.00 -2.79 -5.60
C HIS A 69 4.88 -2.89 -6.65
N SER A 70 4.32 -4.10 -6.78
CA SER A 70 3.26 -4.41 -7.74
C SER A 70 2.39 -5.57 -7.28
N VAL A 71 1.19 -5.66 -7.87
CA VAL A 71 0.26 -6.78 -7.67
C VAL A 71 -0.41 -7.14 -9.00
N GLY A 72 -0.25 -8.38 -9.44
CA GLY A 72 -1.05 -8.99 -10.52
C GLY A 72 -0.27 -9.35 -11.80
N PRO A 73 -0.98 -9.89 -12.81
CA PRO A 73 -2.35 -10.42 -12.73
C PRO A 73 -2.46 -11.70 -11.87
N TRP A 74 -3.67 -12.02 -11.41
CA TRP A 74 -4.00 -13.28 -10.70
C TRP A 74 -5.11 -14.05 -11.43
N LYS A 75 -5.30 -15.34 -11.10
CA LYS A 75 -6.08 -16.25 -11.96
C LYS A 75 -7.56 -16.35 -11.59
N ILE A 76 -7.87 -16.32 -10.30
CA ILE A 76 -9.22 -16.61 -9.77
C ILE A 76 -9.58 -15.68 -8.62
N GLY A 77 -10.86 -15.59 -8.29
CA GLY A 77 -11.37 -14.86 -7.11
C GLY A 77 -11.31 -13.34 -7.24
N GLU A 78 -12.04 -12.67 -6.36
CA GLU A 78 -12.03 -11.23 -6.22
C GLU A 78 -11.10 -10.78 -5.11
N ARG A 79 -10.46 -9.62 -5.33
CA ARG A 79 -9.59 -8.96 -4.36
C ARG A 79 -10.09 -7.55 -4.13
N PHE A 80 -10.22 -7.16 -2.86
CA PHE A 80 -10.33 -5.76 -2.49
C PHE A 80 -9.32 -5.44 -1.40
N VAL A 81 -8.68 -4.27 -1.50
CA VAL A 81 -7.63 -3.85 -0.57
C VAL A 81 -7.97 -2.50 0.01
N VAL A 82 -7.86 -2.40 1.33
CA VAL A 82 -7.85 -1.13 2.03
C VAL A 82 -6.39 -0.71 2.17
N ALA A 83 -6.00 0.34 1.47
CA ALA A 83 -4.70 0.98 1.60
C ALA A 83 -4.83 2.18 2.53
N HIS A 84 -4.01 2.23 3.57
CA HIS A 84 -3.92 3.33 4.52
C HIS A 84 -2.52 3.91 4.48
N PHE A 85 -2.39 5.19 4.13
CA PHE A 85 -1.10 5.83 3.88
C PHE A 85 -1.10 7.27 4.38
N MET A 86 0.07 7.90 4.44
CA MET A 86 0.21 9.31 4.83
C MET A 86 0.55 10.20 3.63
N LYS A 87 0.00 11.43 3.61
CA LYS A 87 0.29 12.42 2.55
C LYS A 87 0.88 13.70 3.13
N ASP A 88 2.06 14.06 2.64
CA ASP A 88 2.80 15.26 3.00
C ASP A 88 2.01 16.54 2.75
N LYS A 89 1.16 16.55 1.72
CA LYS A 89 0.30 17.69 1.41
C LYS A 89 -0.66 18.02 2.56
N VAL A 90 -1.13 17.03 3.32
CA VAL A 90 -2.02 17.27 4.47
C VAL A 90 -1.27 17.93 5.61
N HIS A 91 -0.06 17.44 5.93
CA HIS A 91 0.85 18.08 6.89
C HIS A 91 1.15 19.53 6.50
N ASN A 92 1.58 19.75 5.26
CA ASN A 92 1.94 21.06 4.75
C ASN A 92 0.74 22.04 4.79
N ARG A 93 -0.48 21.55 4.52
CA ARG A 93 -1.70 22.37 4.50
C ARG A 93 -2.06 22.96 5.87
N VAL A 94 -1.72 22.26 6.95
CA VAL A 94 -2.02 22.70 8.32
C VAL A 94 -0.79 23.16 9.09
N GLY A 95 0.38 23.21 8.44
CA GLY A 95 1.63 23.68 9.05
C GLY A 95 2.18 22.76 10.15
N VAL A 96 1.81 21.48 10.15
CA VAL A 96 2.29 20.51 11.15
C VAL A 96 3.50 19.77 10.58
N SER A 97 4.57 19.68 11.37
CA SER A 97 5.76 18.90 11.00
C SER A 97 5.40 17.44 10.78
N LYS A 98 6.07 16.81 9.83
CA LYS A 98 5.96 15.35 9.61
C LYS A 98 6.59 14.64 10.82
N PRO A 99 6.09 13.47 11.23
CA PRO A 99 6.73 12.71 12.31
C PRO A 99 8.22 12.52 12.01
N ALA A 100 9.07 12.93 12.95
CA ALA A 100 10.46 12.49 12.95
C ALA A 100 10.46 10.99 13.25
N PHE A 101 11.36 10.27 12.59
CA PHE A 101 11.50 8.80 12.60
C PHE A 101 11.19 8.16 13.96
#